data_AF-A0A9D5EVS9-F1
#
_entry.id   AF-A0A9D5EVS9-F1
#
_cell.length_a   1.000
_cell.length_b   1.000
_cell.length_c   1.000
_cell.angle_alpha   90.00
_cell.angle_beta   90.00
_cell.angle_gamma   90.00
#
_symmetry.space_group_name_H-M   'P 1'
#
loop_
_entity.id
_entity.type
_entity.pdbx_description
1 polymer ?
#
loop_
_entity_poly.entity_id
_entity_poly.type
_entity_poly.pdbx_seq_one_letter_code
_entity_poly.pdbx_strand_id
1 'polypeptide(L)'
;MSAEQFQNQVALNRTLADYLDEVSHDADPHLEHRTGVEAALFLVAAYALYRVAKNHLDYKRGLEEAELRDKMLDQVAGLIEKGWGKDKALEAVLKVSKEIATLRTESPILKAALDLLPKAPDSSGGH
;
A
#
# COMPACT_ATOMS: atom_id res chain seq x y z
N MET A 1 -11.72 -8.99 3.91
CA MET A 1 -10.84 -9.18 2.74
C MET A 1 -9.38 -9.19 3.21
N SER A 2 -8.54 -10.09 2.67
CA SER A 2 -7.10 -10.12 2.96
C SER A 2 -6.32 -9.10 2.11
N ALA A 3 -5.05 -8.84 2.46
CA ALA A 3 -4.19 -7.96 1.67
C ALA A 3 -3.94 -8.50 0.25
N GLU A 4 -3.75 -9.81 0.11
CA GLU A 4 -3.58 -10.47 -1.21
C GLU A 4 -4.85 -10.35 -2.07
N GLN A 5 -6.02 -10.49 -1.45
CA GLN A 5 -7.29 -10.25 -2.15
C GLN A 5 -7.44 -8.79 -2.59
N PHE A 6 -7.07 -7.82 -1.73
CA PHE A 6 -7.07 -6.41 -2.08
C PHE A 6 -6.15 -6.13 -3.28
N GLN A 7 -4.92 -6.64 -3.25
CA GLN A 7 -3.94 -6.48 -4.34
C GLN A 7 -4.45 -7.02 -5.67
N ASN A 8 -5.10 -8.20 -5.66
CA ASN A 8 -5.71 -8.75 -6.88
C ASN A 8 -6.90 -7.92 -7.39
N GLN A 9 -7.67 -7.30 -6.49
CA GLN A 9 -8.79 -6.43 -6.86
C GLN A 9 -8.34 -5.05 -7.34
N VAL A 10 -7.20 -4.55 -6.87
CA VAL A 10 -6.58 -3.32 -7.39
C VAL A 10 -6.31 -3.42 -8.88
N ALA A 11 -5.85 -4.58 -9.37
CA ALA A 11 -5.63 -4.78 -10.81
C ALA A 11 -6.91 -4.63 -11.66
N LEU A 12 -8.09 -4.78 -11.05
CA LEU A 12 -9.39 -4.57 -11.69
C LEU A 12 -9.91 -3.13 -11.51
N ASN A 13 -9.28 -2.32 -10.65
CA ASN A 13 -9.61 -0.92 -10.40
C ASN A 13 -8.57 -0.01 -11.06
N ARG A 14 -8.94 0.58 -12.20
CA ARG A 14 -8.02 1.40 -13.01
C ARG A 14 -7.46 2.61 -12.24
N THR A 15 -8.28 3.32 -11.48
CA THR A 15 -7.84 4.49 -10.70
C THR A 15 -6.76 4.12 -9.68
N LEU A 16 -6.92 2.98 -9.00
CA LEU A 16 -5.94 2.51 -8.03
C LEU A 16 -4.68 1.97 -8.70
N ALA A 17 -4.83 1.21 -9.78
CA ALA A 17 -3.70 0.70 -10.54
C ALA A 17 -2.82 1.83 -11.08
N ASP A 18 -3.43 2.84 -11.72
CA ASP A 18 -2.71 3.99 -12.29
C ASP A 18 -2.00 4.82 -11.20
N TYR A 19 -2.65 5.06 -10.05
CA TYR A 19 -2.02 5.78 -8.93
C TYR A 19 -0.86 5.01 -8.31
N LEU A 20 -1.01 3.69 -8.09
CA LEU A 20 0.03 2.88 -7.49
C LEU A 20 1.23 2.70 -8.43
N ASP A 21 0.99 2.69 -9.74
CA ASP A 21 2.02 2.78 -10.76
C ASP A 21 2.83 4.08 -10.62
N GLU A 22 2.13 5.24 -10.57
CA GLU A 22 2.75 6.56 -10.37
C GLU A 22 3.58 6.63 -9.08
N VAL A 23 3.02 6.20 -7.94
CA VAL A 23 3.72 6.16 -6.64
C VAL A 23 4.97 5.30 -6.71
N SER A 24 4.87 4.13 -7.36
CA SER A 24 6.00 3.20 -7.50
C SER A 24 7.09 3.75 -8.42
N HIS A 25 6.70 4.47 -9.47
CA HIS A 25 7.61 5.12 -10.41
C HIS A 25 8.32 6.31 -9.76
N ASP A 26 7.58 7.15 -9.04
CA ASP A 26 8.14 8.27 -8.29
C ASP A 26 9.13 7.78 -7.25
N ALA A 27 8.88 6.63 -6.63
CA ALA A 27 9.78 6.05 -5.64
C ALA A 27 11.18 5.71 -6.21
N ASP A 28 11.27 5.25 -7.47
CA ASP A 28 12.55 5.10 -8.17
C ASP A 28 12.38 5.30 -9.69
N PRO A 29 12.66 6.52 -10.19
CA PRO A 29 12.52 6.84 -11.61
C PRO A 29 13.60 6.20 -12.49
N HIS A 30 14.67 5.64 -11.89
CA HIS A 30 15.82 5.06 -12.59
C HIS A 30 15.72 3.54 -12.78
N LEU A 31 14.53 2.97 -12.59
CA LEU A 31 14.24 1.56 -12.81
C LEU A 31 14.27 1.20 -14.31
N GLU A 32 15.47 0.95 -14.84
CA GLU A 32 15.69 0.59 -16.25
C GLU A 32 15.37 -0.89 -16.59
N HIS A 33 15.13 -1.76 -15.58
CA HIS A 33 14.75 -3.17 -15.77
C HIS A 33 13.48 -3.53 -14.98
N ARG A 34 12.36 -3.61 -15.71
CA ARG A 34 11.01 -3.29 -15.19
C ARG A 34 10.10 -4.42 -14.70
N THR A 35 10.50 -5.69 -14.66
CA THR A 35 9.49 -6.74 -14.36
C THR A 35 9.46 -7.20 -12.90
N GLY A 36 10.61 -7.29 -12.23
CA GLY A 36 10.68 -7.86 -10.87
C GLY A 36 10.51 -6.85 -9.74
N VAL A 37 11.17 -5.71 -9.87
CA VAL A 37 11.28 -4.69 -8.81
C VAL A 37 10.07 -3.77 -8.78
N GLU A 38 9.62 -3.29 -9.93
CA GLU A 38 8.41 -2.47 -10.06
C GLU A 38 7.21 -3.22 -9.48
N ALA A 39 7.09 -4.51 -9.78
CA ALA A 39 6.11 -5.39 -9.15
C ALA A 39 6.27 -5.49 -7.62
N ALA A 40 7.49 -5.46 -7.06
CA ALA A 40 7.67 -5.41 -5.61
C ALA A 40 7.22 -4.07 -5.01
N LEU A 41 7.64 -2.94 -5.60
CA LEU A 41 7.23 -1.61 -5.13
C LEU A 41 5.72 -1.41 -5.24
N PHE A 42 5.11 -1.91 -6.30
CA PHE A 42 3.65 -1.96 -6.45
C PHE A 42 3.00 -2.74 -5.31
N LEU A 43 3.54 -3.91 -4.93
CA LEU A 43 3.03 -4.69 -3.79
C LEU A 43 3.17 -3.92 -2.46
N VAL A 44 4.27 -3.19 -2.26
CA VAL A 44 4.47 -2.31 -1.10
C VAL A 44 3.42 -1.21 -1.06
N ALA A 45 3.23 -0.52 -2.18
CA ALA A 45 2.28 0.56 -2.32
C ALA A 45 0.84 0.06 -2.06
N ALA A 46 0.45 -1.04 -2.71
CA ALA A 46 -0.85 -1.65 -2.52
C ALA A 46 -1.09 -2.10 -1.07
N TYR A 47 -0.07 -2.65 -0.40
CA TYR A 47 -0.17 -3.06 1.00
C TYR A 47 -0.32 -1.86 1.96
N ALA A 48 0.48 -0.81 1.76
CA ALA A 48 0.38 0.41 2.56
C ALA A 48 -1.02 1.05 2.41
N LEU A 49 -1.55 1.09 1.19
CA LEU A 49 -2.88 1.64 0.92
C LEU A 49 -3.99 0.80 1.56
N TYR A 50 -3.90 -0.54 1.46
CA TYR A 50 -4.80 -1.46 2.15
C TYR A 50 -4.85 -1.18 3.65
N ARG A 51 -3.70 -0.98 4.29
CA ARG A 51 -3.64 -0.72 5.74
C ARG A 51 -4.20 0.64 6.12
N VAL A 52 -3.93 1.69 5.35
CA VAL A 52 -4.54 3.01 5.56
C VAL A 52 -6.07 2.92 5.47
N ALA A 53 -6.59 2.27 4.42
CA ALA A 53 -8.02 2.10 4.22
C ALA A 53 -8.67 1.22 5.30
N LYS A 54 -8.01 0.12 5.70
CA LYS A 54 -8.49 -0.76 6.78
C LYS A 54 -8.53 -0.05 8.14
N ASN A 55 -7.48 0.68 8.51
CA ASN A 55 -7.47 1.43 9.78
C ASN A 55 -8.55 2.51 9.82
N HIS A 56 -8.83 3.13 8.67
CA HIS A 56 -9.93 4.07 8.52
C HIS A 56 -11.29 3.39 8.80
N LEU A 57 -11.53 2.18 8.30
CA LEU A 57 -12.76 1.41 8.59
C LEU A 57 -12.84 0.92 10.03
N ASP A 58 -11.72 0.47 10.60
CA ASP A 58 -11.65 -0.11 11.94
C ASP A 58 -11.64 0.98 13.05
N TYR A 59 -11.75 2.27 12.69
CA TYR A 59 -11.63 3.43 13.59
C TYR A 59 -10.38 3.39 14.48
N LYS A 60 -9.32 2.69 14.05
CA LYS A 60 -8.06 2.62 14.78
C LYS A 60 -7.27 3.90 14.55
N ARG A 61 -6.83 4.54 15.65
CA ARG A 61 -5.89 5.66 15.58
C ARG A 61 -4.52 5.14 15.18
N GLY A 62 -4.15 5.39 13.92
CA GLY A 62 -2.83 5.09 13.39
C GLY A 62 -2.66 3.63 12.94
N LEU A 63 -1.65 3.43 12.11
CA LEU A 63 -1.07 2.12 11.85
C LEU A 63 -0.47 1.64 13.16
N GLU A 64 -0.78 0.41 13.62
CA GLU A 64 0.02 -0.23 14.66
C GLU A 64 1.47 -0.23 14.16
N GLU A 65 2.29 0.68 14.71
CA GLU A 65 3.61 1.01 14.15
C GLU A 65 4.51 -0.22 14.06
N ALA A 66 4.31 -1.19 14.97
CA ALA A 66 5.01 -2.48 14.95
C ALA A 66 4.64 -3.34 13.74
N GLU A 67 3.34 -3.55 13.45
CA GLU A 67 2.90 -4.35 12.29
C GLU A 67 3.32 -3.70 10.96
N LEU A 68 3.19 -2.37 10.86
CA LEU A 68 3.61 -1.64 9.68
C LEU A 68 5.13 -1.75 9.49
N ARG A 69 5.90 -1.57 10.58
CA ARG A 69 7.36 -1.67 10.54
C ARG A 69 7.82 -3.05 10.13
N ASP A 70 7.25 -4.12 10.70
CA ASP A 70 7.62 -5.49 10.34
C ASP A 70 7.31 -5.76 8.87
N LYS A 71 6.17 -5.29 8.37
CA LYS A 71 5.83 -5.40 6.96
C LYS A 71 6.73 -4.57 6.06
N MET A 72 7.09 -3.34 6.45
CA MET A 72 8.07 -2.55 5.71
C MET A 72 9.43 -3.26 5.64
N LEU A 73 9.87 -3.89 6.74
CA LEU A 73 11.11 -4.67 6.77
C LEU A 73 11.05 -5.92 5.88
N ASP A 74 9.93 -6.66 5.90
CA ASP A 74 9.70 -7.79 4.99
C ASP A 74 9.80 -7.35 3.52
N GLN A 75 9.21 -6.20 3.19
CA GLN A 75 9.21 -5.67 1.83
C GLN A 75 10.59 -5.16 1.39
N VAL A 76 11.34 -4.52 2.31
CA VAL A 76 12.74 -4.15 2.07
C VAL A 76 13.57 -5.40 1.80
N ALA A 77 13.39 -6.47 2.57
CA ALA A 77 14.08 -7.74 2.34
C ALA A 77 13.76 -8.32 0.95
N GLY A 78 12.49 -8.34 0.54
CA GLY A 78 12.08 -8.79 -0.78
C GLY A 78 12.66 -7.97 -1.94
N LEU A 79 12.84 -6.65 -1.75
CA LEU A 79 13.51 -5.79 -2.74
C LEU A 79 15.02 -6.10 -2.82
N ILE A 80 15.67 -6.34 -1.68
CA ILE A 80 17.09 -6.72 -1.62
C ILE A 80 17.32 -8.06 -2.32
N GLU A 81 16.47 -9.06 -2.08
CA GLU A 81 16.52 -10.35 -2.78
C GLU A 81 16.40 -10.21 -4.30
N LYS A 82 15.67 -9.20 -4.76
CA LYS A 82 15.51 -8.84 -6.18
C LYS A 82 16.67 -8.00 -6.74
N GLY A 83 17.73 -7.79 -5.96
CA GLY A 83 18.98 -7.16 -6.40
C GLY A 83 19.15 -5.70 -6.04
N TRP A 84 18.28 -5.13 -5.21
CA TRP A 84 18.45 -3.74 -4.76
C TRP A 84 19.51 -3.58 -3.68
N GLY A 85 20.22 -2.46 -3.72
CA GLY A 85 21.03 -2.01 -2.60
C GLY A 85 20.15 -1.75 -1.38
N LYS A 86 20.58 -2.20 -0.20
CA LYS A 86 19.83 -2.07 1.06
C LYS A 86 19.33 -0.64 1.32
N ASP A 87 20.19 0.36 1.13
CA ASP A 87 19.83 1.75 1.42
C ASP A 87 18.77 2.27 0.45
N LYS A 88 18.87 1.91 -0.84
CA LYS A 88 17.85 2.23 -1.85
C LYS A 88 16.51 1.54 -1.56
N ALA A 89 16.54 0.27 -1.16
CA ALA A 89 15.33 -0.49 -0.84
C ALA A 89 14.59 0.13 0.36
N LEU A 90 15.34 0.51 1.39
CA LEU A 90 14.78 1.19 2.55
C LEU A 90 14.22 2.57 2.18
N GLU A 91 14.95 3.36 1.39
CA GLU A 91 14.52 4.67 0.93
C GLU A 91 13.22 4.61 0.13
N ALA A 92 13.11 3.70 -0.84
CA ALA A 92 11.92 3.55 -1.65
C ALA A 92 10.70 3.09 -0.82
N VAL A 93 10.86 2.10 0.05
CA VAL A 93 9.75 1.64 0.92
C VAL A 93 9.28 2.77 1.85
N LEU A 94 10.20 3.56 2.40
CA LEU A 94 9.86 4.72 3.23
C LEU A 94 9.15 5.81 2.42
N LYS A 95 9.59 6.08 1.20
CA LYS A 95 8.98 7.08 0.31
C LYS A 95 7.54 6.69 -0.04
N VAL A 96 7.35 5.47 -0.57
CA VAL A 96 6.02 4.91 -0.90
C VAL A 96 5.08 4.96 0.31
N SER A 97 5.55 4.52 1.48
CA SER A 97 4.73 4.47 2.69
C SER A 97 4.30 5.86 3.16
N LYS A 98 5.21 6.86 3.09
CA LYS A 98 4.89 8.24 3.46
C LYS A 98 3.88 8.85 2.50
N GLU A 99 4.07 8.69 1.21
CA GLU A 99 3.18 9.24 0.19
C GLU A 99 1.74 8.75 0.41
N ILE A 100 1.56 7.45 0.58
CA ILE A 100 0.24 6.85 0.84
C ILE A 100 -0.32 7.27 2.21
N ALA A 101 0.52 7.36 3.25
CA ALA A 101 0.08 7.80 4.57
C ALA A 101 -0.40 9.26 4.60
N THR A 102 0.03 10.08 3.63
CA THR A 102 -0.43 11.48 3.52
C THR A 102 -1.77 11.65 2.79
N LEU A 103 -2.34 10.56 2.27
CA LEU A 103 -3.65 10.59 1.61
C LEU A 103 -4.74 11.08 2.58
N ARG A 104 -5.45 12.11 2.17
CA ARG A 104 -6.59 12.65 2.91
C ARG A 104 -7.82 11.77 2.74
N THR A 105 -8.72 11.79 3.71
CA THR A 105 -10.00 11.05 3.69
C THR A 105 -10.84 11.32 2.43
N GLU A 106 -10.75 12.53 1.89
CA GLU A 106 -11.50 12.90 0.69
C GLU A 106 -10.83 12.46 -0.62
N SER A 107 -9.61 11.93 -0.57
CA SER A 107 -8.84 11.50 -1.74
C SER A 107 -9.64 10.47 -2.56
N PRO A 108 -9.78 10.66 -3.88
CA PRO A 108 -10.40 9.68 -4.77
C PRO A 108 -9.75 8.29 -4.65
N ILE A 109 -8.44 8.24 -4.42
CA ILE A 109 -7.67 7.01 -4.26
C ILE A 109 -8.09 6.28 -2.98
N LEU A 110 -8.15 7.01 -1.86
CA LEU A 110 -8.56 6.41 -0.59
C LEU A 110 -10.02 5.96 -0.63
N LYS A 111 -10.91 6.72 -1.27
CA LYS A 111 -12.31 6.32 -1.51
C LYS A 111 -12.39 5.04 -2.33
N ALA A 112 -11.68 4.97 -3.46
CA ALA A 112 -11.65 3.77 -4.29
C ALA A 112 -11.09 2.55 -3.53
N ALA A 113 -10.08 2.73 -2.68
CA ALA A 113 -9.55 1.67 -1.83
C ALA A 113 -10.57 1.22 -0.77
N LEU A 114 -11.31 2.17 -0.16
CA LEU A 114 -12.38 1.86 0.79
C LEU A 114 -13.54 1.10 0.13
N ASP A 115 -13.89 1.44 -1.11
CA ASP A 115 -14.96 0.76 -1.86
C ASP A 115 -14.63 -0.70 -2.20
N LEU A 116 -13.34 -1.03 -2.34
CA LEU A 116 -12.89 -2.43 -2.50
C LEU A 116 -12.96 -3.22 -1.19
N LEU A 117 -12.92 -2.55 -0.05
CA LEU A 117 -12.96 -3.21 1.25
C LEU A 117 -14.39 -3.48 1.69
N PRO A 118 -14.69 -4.67 2.23
CA PRO A 118 -15.96 -4.88 2.89
C PRO A 118 -16.07 -3.89 4.05
N LYS A 119 -17.11 -3.07 4.04
CA LYS A 119 -17.42 -2.17 5.15
C LYS A 119 -17.45 -3.01 6.44
N ALA A 120 -16.83 -2.49 7.51
CA ALA A 120 -16.98 -3.09 8.82
C ALA A 120 -18.48 -3.29 9.07
N PRO A 121 -18.92 -4.44 9.64
CA PRO A 121 -20.31 -4.58 10.02
C PRO A 121 -20.63 -3.41 10.95
N ASP A 122 -21.62 -2.61 10.55
CA ASP A 122 -22.14 -1.55 11.39
C ASP A 122 -22.40 -2.16 12.76
N SER A 123 -21.68 -1.67 13.76
CA SER A 123 -22.00 -1.92 15.17
C SER A 123 -23.23 -1.08 15.53
N SER A 124 -24.32 -1.33 14.80
CA SER A 124 -25.65 -0.75 14.97
C SER A 124 -26.62 -1.93 15.17
N GLY A 125 -26.34 -2.72 16.21
CA GLY A 125 -27.19 -3.80 16.69
C GLY A 125 -27.51 -3.59 18.17
N GLY A 126 -27.81 -2.35 18.55
CA GLY A 126 -28.41 -2.02 19.84
C GLY A 126 -29.86 -1.65 19.62
N HIS A 127 -30.77 -2.60 19.86
CA HIS A 127 -32.15 -2.36 20.26
C HIS A 127 -32.64 -3.54 21.09
#